data_AF-A0A1G0K0G7-F1
#
_entry.id   AF-A0A1G0K0G7-F1
#
_cell.length_a   1.000
_cell.length_b   1.000
_cell.length_c   1.000
_cell.angle_alpha   90.00
_cell.angle_beta   90.00
_cell.angle_gamma   90.00
#
_symmetry.space_group_name_H-M   'P 1'
#
loop_
_entity.id
_entity.type
_entity.pdbx_description
1 polymer ?
#
loop_
_entity_poly.entity_id
_entity_poly.type
_entity_poly.pdbx_seq_one_letter_code
_entity_poly.pdbx_strand_id
1 'polypeptide(L)'
;MERSTQLWRCPDQGSNFSLMRHYTQLTEHERYQIYALMKAGQDQSEVAKVIGVDKATVSREVSRNRGLRGYSPKQAQCFMLARRTVSRQPRTSTCLWRRVETWLRQEWSPE
;
A
#
# COMPACT_ATOMS: atom_id res chain seq x y z
N MET A 1 53.34 29.14 0.50
CA MET A 1 52.43 28.49 1.47
C MET A 1 51.17 28.09 0.73
N GLU A 2 51.23 26.90 0.15
CA GLU A 2 50.24 26.31 -0.73
C GLU A 2 49.05 25.84 0.10
N ARG A 3 47.84 26.36 -0.16
CA ARG A 3 46.61 25.79 0.40
C ARG A 3 45.98 24.91 -0.67
N SER A 4 46.36 23.65 -0.60
CA SER A 4 45.78 22.53 -1.33
C SER A 4 44.29 22.41 -0.99
N THR A 5 43.40 22.95 -1.82
CA THR A 5 41.97 22.65 -1.77
C THR A 5 41.72 21.33 -2.47
N GLN A 6 41.85 20.24 -1.71
CA GLN A 6 41.26 18.95 -2.05
C GLN A 6 39.73 19.13 -2.09
N LEU A 7 39.21 19.39 -3.29
CA LEU A 7 37.81 19.21 -3.62
C LEU A 7 37.47 17.73 -3.50
N TRP A 8 36.66 17.38 -2.51
CA TRP A 8 36.02 16.07 -2.42
C TRP A 8 35.12 15.88 -3.64
N ARG A 9 35.59 15.12 -4.64
CA ARG A 9 34.70 14.52 -5.65
C ARG A 9 33.82 13.51 -4.92
N CYS A 10 32.56 13.85 -4.69
CA CYS A 10 31.55 12.86 -4.35
C CYS A 10 31.46 11.85 -5.50
N PRO A 11 31.58 10.54 -5.26
CA PRO A 11 31.21 9.55 -6.27
C PRO A 11 29.70 9.68 -6.51
N ASP A 12 29.33 9.93 -7.77
CA ASP A 12 27.97 9.79 -8.29
C ASP A 12 27.51 8.35 -8.06
N GLN A 13 26.89 8.13 -6.90
CA GLN A 13 26.20 6.89 -6.61
C GLN A 13 24.97 6.85 -7.51
N GLY A 14 25.09 6.05 -8.57
CA GLY A 14 24.06 5.85 -9.59
C GLY A 14 22.67 5.85 -8.99
N SER A 15 21.88 6.83 -9.42
CA SER A 15 20.43 6.95 -9.38
C SER A 15 19.70 5.87 -8.60
N ASN A 16 19.85 5.88 -7.27
CA ASN A 16 18.91 5.23 -6.37
C ASN A 16 17.82 6.28 -6.10
N PHE A 17 16.94 6.46 -7.08
CA PHE A 17 15.77 7.34 -7.00
C PHE A 17 14.74 6.72 -6.04
N SER A 18 15.12 6.55 -4.77
CA SER A 18 14.22 6.22 -3.67
C SER A 18 13.59 7.53 -3.19
N LEU A 19 12.74 8.12 -4.03
CA LEU A 19 11.98 9.33 -3.74
C LEU A 19 10.52 8.92 -3.56
N MET A 20 10.01 9.07 -2.33
CA MET A 20 8.61 8.87 -1.92
C MET A 20 7.96 7.62 -2.54
N ARG A 21 8.10 6.44 -1.91
CA ARG A 21 7.30 5.26 -2.33
C ARG A 21 5.81 5.56 -2.12
N HIS A 22 5.16 6.07 -3.16
CA HIS A 22 3.72 6.23 -3.18
C HIS A 22 3.11 4.85 -2.94
N TYR A 23 2.28 4.77 -1.90
CA TYR A 23 1.58 3.54 -1.57
C TYR A 23 0.68 3.18 -2.76
N THR A 24 1.13 2.19 -3.53
CA THR A 24 0.43 1.73 -4.73
C THR A 24 -0.27 0.42 -4.38
N GLN A 25 -1.60 0.40 -4.50
CA GLN A 25 -2.36 -0.82 -4.32
C GLN A 25 -2.27 -1.66 -5.60
N LEU A 26 -2.16 -2.97 -5.45
CA LEU A 26 -2.27 -3.88 -6.60
C LEU A 26 -3.60 -3.67 -7.30
N THR A 27 -3.50 -3.46 -8.61
CA THR A 27 -4.62 -3.44 -9.55
C THR A 27 -5.22 -4.83 -9.69
N GLU A 28 -6.44 -4.89 -10.22
CA GLU A 28 -7.07 -6.18 -10.53
C GLU A 28 -6.24 -6.98 -11.55
N HIS A 29 -5.69 -6.31 -12.57
CA HIS A 29 -4.85 -6.95 -13.58
C HIS A 29 -3.59 -7.60 -12.98
N GLU A 30 -2.87 -6.91 -12.10
CA GLU A 30 -1.70 -7.47 -11.42
C GLU A 30 -2.08 -8.69 -10.57
N ARG A 31 -3.28 -8.73 -9.96
CA ARG A 31 -3.75 -9.93 -9.24
C ARG A 31 -3.94 -11.12 -10.17
N TYR A 32 -4.43 -10.90 -11.39
CA TYR A 32 -4.52 -11.95 -12.40
C TYR A 32 -3.13 -12.45 -12.84
N GLN A 33 -2.16 -11.56 -13.00
CA GLN A 33 -0.77 -11.93 -13.27
C GLN A 33 -0.17 -12.78 -12.15
N ILE A 34 -0.34 -12.36 -10.88
CA ILE A 34 0.08 -13.15 -9.71
C ILE A 34 -0.50 -14.57 -9.79
N TYR A 35 -1.80 -14.69 -10.05
CA TYR A 35 -2.45 -15.99 -10.12
C TYR A 35 -1.93 -16.87 -11.27
N ALA A 36 -1.78 -16.31 -12.47
CA ALA A 36 -1.27 -17.04 -13.62
C ALA A 36 0.15 -17.58 -13.38
N LEU A 37 1.03 -16.74 -12.84
CA LEU A 37 2.41 -17.11 -12.54
C LEU A 37 2.52 -18.14 -11.41
N MET A 38 1.73 -17.99 -10.33
CA MET A 38 1.66 -19.00 -9.27
C MET A 38 1.10 -20.34 -9.78
N LYS A 39 0.16 -20.32 -10.73
CA LYS A 39 -0.35 -21.52 -11.39
C LYS A 39 0.67 -22.17 -12.32
N ALA A 40 1.57 -21.38 -12.89
CA ALA A 40 2.73 -21.87 -13.65
C ALA A 40 3.88 -22.37 -12.74
N GLY A 41 3.70 -22.41 -11.42
CA GLY A 41 4.68 -22.94 -10.47
C GLY A 41 5.80 -21.97 -10.10
N GLN A 42 5.69 -20.69 -10.50
CA GLN A 42 6.68 -19.66 -10.16
C GLN A 42 6.61 -19.31 -8.67
N ASP A 43 7.76 -18.98 -8.08
CA ASP A 43 7.82 -18.55 -6.69
C ASP A 43 7.42 -17.08 -6.50
N GLN A 44 7.12 -16.67 -5.27
CA GLN A 44 6.67 -15.29 -4.99
C GLN A 44 7.71 -14.22 -5.32
N SER A 45 9.00 -14.57 -5.30
CA SER A 45 10.11 -13.68 -5.63
C SER A 45 10.20 -13.48 -7.16
N GLU A 46 9.98 -14.53 -7.95
CA GLU A 46 9.90 -14.45 -9.41
C GLU A 46 8.68 -13.65 -9.84
N VAL A 47 7.50 -13.94 -9.25
CA VAL A 47 6.27 -13.17 -9.48
C VAL A 47 6.48 -11.68 -9.22
N ALA A 48 7.12 -11.35 -8.10
CA ALA A 48 7.42 -9.96 -7.72
C ALA A 48 8.32 -9.26 -8.75
N LYS A 49 9.35 -9.94 -9.25
CA LYS A 49 10.25 -9.41 -10.30
C LYS A 49 9.50 -9.15 -11.61
N VAL A 50 8.63 -10.07 -12.03
CA VAL A 50 7.85 -9.94 -13.28
C VAL A 50 6.88 -8.77 -13.21
N ILE A 51 6.22 -8.58 -12.07
CA ILE A 51 5.22 -7.52 -11.88
C ILE A 51 5.88 -6.16 -11.56
N GLY A 52 7.12 -6.18 -11.05
CA GLY A 52 7.83 -4.96 -10.64
C GLY A 52 7.44 -4.46 -9.25
N VAL A 53 7.05 -5.36 -8.34
CA VAL A 53 6.69 -5.05 -6.95
C VAL A 53 7.62 -5.75 -5.97
N ASP A 54 7.64 -5.34 -4.70
CA ASP A 54 8.40 -6.08 -3.69
C ASP A 54 7.78 -7.47 -3.44
N LYS A 55 8.62 -8.48 -3.15
CA LYS A 55 8.19 -9.81 -2.70
C LYS A 55 7.22 -9.74 -1.51
N ALA A 56 7.47 -8.82 -0.58
CA ALA A 56 6.61 -8.61 0.58
C ALA A 56 5.20 -8.13 0.20
N THR A 57 5.03 -7.47 -0.95
CA THR A 57 3.73 -7.05 -1.47
C THR A 57 2.95 -8.26 -1.98
N VAL A 58 3.57 -9.14 -2.77
CA VAL A 58 2.95 -10.40 -3.25
C VAL A 58 2.58 -11.30 -2.07
N SER A 59 3.49 -11.48 -1.11
CA SER A 59 3.24 -12.31 0.09
C SER A 59 2.05 -11.79 0.92
N ARG A 60 2.00 -10.46 1.15
CA ARG A 60 0.91 -9.83 1.88
C ARG A 60 -0.42 -9.88 1.13
N GLU A 61 -0.39 -9.73 -0.20
CA GLU A 61 -1.57 -9.91 -1.04
C GLU A 61 -2.13 -11.33 -0.89
N VAL A 62 -1.32 -12.35 -1.17
CA VAL A 62 -1.74 -13.76 -1.13
C VAL A 62 -2.23 -14.16 0.26
N SER A 63 -1.56 -13.73 1.33
CA SER A 63 -1.96 -14.08 2.70
C SER A 63 -3.28 -13.43 3.13
N ARG A 64 -3.51 -12.16 2.78
CA ARG A 64 -4.72 -11.42 3.18
C ARG A 64 -5.93 -11.69 2.30
N ASN A 65 -5.70 -12.17 1.08
CA ASN A 65 -6.73 -12.31 0.06
C ASN A 65 -6.95 -13.73 -0.46
N ARG A 66 -6.36 -14.74 0.18
CA ARG A 66 -6.69 -16.14 -0.08
C ARG A 66 -8.07 -16.50 0.47
N GLY A 67 -8.83 -17.28 -0.30
CA GLY A 67 -10.02 -17.97 0.18
C GLY A 67 -9.70 -19.37 0.71
N LEU A 68 -10.73 -20.11 1.09
CA LEU A 68 -10.61 -21.49 1.61
C LEU A 68 -10.01 -22.47 0.59
N ARG A 69 -10.17 -22.19 -0.70
CA ARG A 69 -9.65 -23.02 -1.81
C ARG A 69 -8.35 -22.46 -2.41
N GLY A 70 -7.68 -21.56 -1.69
CA GLY A 70 -6.47 -20.89 -2.14
C GLY A 70 -6.72 -19.51 -2.74
N TYR A 71 -5.74 -19.02 -3.50
CA TYR A 71 -5.76 -17.68 -4.05
C TYR A 71 -6.59 -17.58 -5.34
N SER A 72 -7.54 -16.64 -5.38
CA SER A 72 -8.37 -16.33 -6.55
C SER A 72 -8.42 -14.81 -6.77
N PRO A 73 -8.03 -14.28 -7.94
CA PRO A 73 -7.98 -12.83 -8.20
C PRO A 73 -9.32 -12.12 -7.95
N LYS A 74 -10.43 -12.74 -8.37
CA LYS A 74 -11.78 -12.20 -8.18
C LYS A 74 -12.14 -12.07 -6.70
N GLN A 75 -11.85 -13.10 -5.90
CA GLN A 75 -12.10 -13.05 -4.46
C GLN A 75 -11.20 -12.02 -3.78
N ALA A 76 -9.93 -11.95 -4.19
CA ALA A 76 -8.97 -11.00 -3.68
C ALA A 76 -9.40 -9.55 -3.89
N GLN A 77 -9.91 -9.23 -5.08
CA GLN A 77 -10.51 -7.93 -5.38
C GLN A 77 -11.74 -7.66 -4.50
N CYS A 78 -12.66 -8.62 -4.36
CA CYS A 78 -13.82 -8.47 -3.48
C CYS A 78 -13.43 -8.21 -2.02
N PHE A 79 -12.45 -8.94 -1.48
CA PHE A 79 -11.97 -8.74 -0.11
C PHE A 79 -11.29 -7.39 0.10
N MET A 80 -10.51 -6.93 -0.89
CA MET A 80 -9.93 -5.59 -0.86
C MET A 80 -11.03 -4.52 -0.83
N LEU A 81 -12.03 -4.62 -1.71
CA LEU A 81 -13.14 -3.69 -1.77
C LEU A 81 -13.96 -3.70 -0.46
N ALA A 82 -14.26 -4.87 0.09
CA ALA A 82 -14.99 -5.00 1.36
C ALA A 82 -14.24 -4.33 2.52
N ARG A 83 -12.91 -4.48 2.61
CA ARG A 83 -12.14 -3.76 3.63
C ARG A 83 -12.13 -2.25 3.41
N ARG A 84 -12.11 -1.81 2.14
CA ARG A 84 -12.17 -0.40 1.78
C ARG A 84 -13.53 0.22 2.12
N THR A 85 -14.63 -0.51 1.96
CA THR A 85 -15.96 0.00 2.34
C THR A 85 -16.10 0.11 3.85
N VAL A 86 -15.60 -0.88 4.60
CA VAL A 86 -15.59 -0.87 6.07
C VAL A 86 -14.70 0.26 6.61
N SER A 87 -13.50 0.45 6.08
CA SER A 87 -12.58 1.49 6.58
C SER A 87 -13.07 2.91 6.31
N ARG A 88 -13.94 3.09 5.31
CA ARG A 88 -14.56 4.38 4.96
C ARG A 88 -15.84 4.66 5.73
N GLN A 89 -16.33 3.72 6.53
CA GLN A 89 -17.48 4.01 7.39
C GLN A 89 -17.10 5.07 8.43
N PRO A 90 -17.96 6.07 8.67
CA PRO A 90 -17.76 7.03 9.75
C PRO A 90 -17.60 6.28 11.07
N ARG A 91 -16.49 6.53 11.78
CA ARG A 91 -16.27 5.97 13.12
C ARG A 91 -17.23 6.57 14.16
N THR A 92 -17.79 7.73 13.84
CA THR A 92 -18.64 8.53 14.70
C THR A 92 -20.02 8.66 14.08
N SER A 93 -21.06 8.52 14.90
CA SER A 93 -22.44 8.57 14.44
C SER A 93 -22.81 9.99 13.98
N THR A 94 -23.71 10.09 13.01
CA THR A 94 -24.22 11.38 12.53
C THR A 94 -24.89 12.19 13.64
N CYS A 95 -25.56 11.53 14.59
CA CYS A 95 -26.17 12.18 15.74
C CYS A 95 -25.12 12.78 16.69
N LEU A 96 -24.00 12.08 16.91
CA LEU A 96 -22.88 12.60 17.68
C LEU A 96 -22.26 13.81 16.98
N TRP A 97 -22.08 13.76 15.65
CA TRP A 97 -21.59 14.90 14.87
C TRP A 97 -22.49 16.13 14.98
N ARG A 98 -23.81 15.97 14.89
CA ARG A 98 -24.75 17.08 15.11
C ARG A 98 -24.59 17.69 16.50
N ARG A 99 -24.39 16.85 17.52
CA ARG A 99 -24.20 17.33 18.89
C ARG A 99 -22.88 18.09 19.05
N VAL A 100 -21.79 17.59 18.45
CA VAL A 100 -20.50 18.29 18.36
C VAL A 100 -20.68 19.64 17.66
N GLU A 101 -21.41 19.69 16.56
CA GLU A 101 -21.68 20.94 15.84
C GLU A 101 -22.48 21.95 16.69
N THR A 102 -23.47 21.48 17.45
CA THR A 102 -24.21 22.32 18.41
C THR A 102 -23.29 22.88 19.50
N TRP A 103 -22.40 22.06 20.08
CA TRP A 103 -21.47 22.51 21.11
C TRP A 103 -20.42 23.48 20.58
N LEU A 104 -19.92 23.28 19.36
CA LEU A 104 -19.03 24.22 18.69
C LEU A 104 -19.70 25.58 18.46
N ARG A 105 -20.99 25.61 18.10
CA ARG A 105 -21.77 26.86 17.97
C ARG A 105 -22.00 27.57 19.30
N GLN A 106 -21.90 26.85 20.42
CA GLN A 106 -22.03 27.39 21.77
C GLN A 106 -20.67 27.76 22.39
N GLU A 107 -19.57 27.70 21.62
CA GLU A 107 -18.20 27.97 22.04
C GLU A 107 -17.71 27.13 23.24
N TRP A 108 -18.15 25.88 23.33
CA TRP A 108 -17.65 24.96 24.36
C TRP A 108 -16.20 24.57 24.04
N SER A 109 -15.30 24.71 25.02
CA SER A 109 -13.91 24.23 24.92
C SER A 109 -13.84 22.71 25.16
N PRO A 110 -13.04 21.95 24.39
CA PRO A 110 -12.67 20.60 24.77
C PRO A 110 -11.77 20.64 26.01
N GLU A 111 -12.02 19.76 26.99
CA GLU A 111 -11.10 19.47 28.10
C GLU A 111 -10.05 18.44 27.71
#